data_AF-A0A482UPY0-F1
#
_entry.id   AF-A0A482UPY0-F1
#
_cell.length_a   1.000
_cell.length_b   1.000
_cell.length_c   1.000
_cell.angle_alpha   90.00
_cell.angle_beta   90.00
_cell.angle_gamma   90.00
#
_symmetry.space_group_name_H-M   'P 1'
#
loop_
_entity.id
_entity.type
_entity.pdbx_description
1 polymer ?
#
loop_
_entity_poly.entity_id
_entity_poly.type
_entity_poly.pdbx_seq_one_letter_code
_entity_poly.pdbx_strand_id
1 'polypeptide(L)'
;MMVHALVPKIEGCFKHLTPSQCTMMMYGMQGMCSEYDEVRVMVRVVTSKMMACTDAFTHTQLAMCMFALHNMSNTHTEVKQIVMGMADKVMACMDAISMSSLNMMVYGLQGMGESEEVCALLGALMKKVEKGGLE
;
A
#
# COMPACT_ATOMS: atom_id res chain seq x y z
N MET A 1 -7.75 -2.28 21.36
CA MET A 1 -7.87 -3.59 22.06
C MET A 1 -7.90 -4.84 21.15
N MET A 2 -8.45 -4.85 19.93
CA MET A 2 -8.32 -6.02 19.01
C MET A 2 -7.04 -6.01 18.16
N VAL A 3 -6.62 -4.85 17.66
CA VAL A 3 -5.44 -4.73 16.78
C VAL A 3 -4.15 -5.18 17.49
N HIS A 4 -3.99 -4.82 18.77
CA HIS A 4 -2.88 -5.28 19.62
C HIS A 4 -2.77 -6.81 19.74
N ALA A 5 -3.90 -7.54 19.71
CA ALA A 5 -3.91 -9.00 19.78
C ALA A 5 -3.58 -9.66 18.43
N LEU A 6 -3.75 -8.94 17.32
CA LEU A 6 -3.48 -9.42 15.97
C LEU A 6 -2.02 -9.20 15.56
N VAL A 7 -1.42 -8.08 15.97
CA VAL A 7 -0.01 -7.75 15.70
C VAL A 7 0.95 -8.93 15.96
N PRO A 8 1.01 -9.54 17.16
CA PRO A 8 1.96 -10.64 17.42
C PRO A 8 1.64 -11.90 16.60
N LYS A 9 0.36 -12.11 16.22
CA LYS A 9 -0.03 -13.24 15.36
C LYS A 9 0.41 -13.04 13.91
N ILE A 10 0.39 -11.80 13.42
CA ILE A 10 0.84 -11.47 12.06
C ILE A 10 2.37 -11.43 12.01
N GLU A 11 3.03 -10.86 13.02
CA GLU A 11 4.49 -10.90 13.15
C GLU A 11 5.00 -12.34 13.18
N GLY A 12 4.40 -13.19 14.02
CA GLY A 12 4.69 -14.63 14.11
C GLY A 12 4.21 -15.47 12.94
N CYS A 13 3.54 -14.88 11.94
CA CYS A 13 3.21 -15.60 10.71
C CYS A 13 4.48 -15.72 9.85
N PHE A 14 5.16 -16.87 9.94
CA PHE A 14 6.37 -17.19 9.18
C PHE A 14 6.11 -17.63 7.73
N LYS A 15 4.83 -17.72 7.32
CA LYS A 15 4.50 -18.03 5.93
C LYS A 15 4.73 -16.79 5.07
N HIS A 16 5.38 -16.98 3.91
CA HIS A 16 5.38 -15.97 2.86
C HIS A 16 3.93 -15.65 2.49
N LEU A 17 3.53 -14.39 2.68
CA LEU A 17 2.20 -13.94 2.29
C LEU A 17 2.18 -13.76 0.78
N THR A 18 1.13 -14.26 0.14
CA THR A 18 0.90 -13.99 -1.29
C THR A 18 0.47 -12.53 -1.48
N PRO A 19 0.63 -11.95 -2.69
CA PRO A 19 0.17 -10.59 -2.99
C PRO A 19 -1.29 -10.38 -2.59
N SER A 20 -2.15 -11.35 -2.90
CA SER A 20 -3.58 -11.28 -2.56
C SER A 20 -3.84 -11.25 -1.05
N GLN A 21 -3.05 -11.98 -0.24
CA GLN A 21 -3.17 -11.95 1.22
C GLN A 21 -2.74 -10.60 1.78
N CYS A 22 -1.64 -10.04 1.27
CA CYS A 22 -1.19 -8.68 1.61
C CYS A 22 -2.28 -7.65 1.24
N THR A 23 -2.87 -7.76 0.05
CA THR A 23 -3.93 -6.86 -0.41
C THR A 23 -5.17 -6.94 0.46
N MET A 24 -5.66 -8.13 0.78
CA MET A 24 -6.85 -8.26 1.63
C MET A 24 -6.61 -7.73 3.05
N MET A 25 -5.41 -7.92 3.59
CA MET A 25 -5.03 -7.40 4.90
C MET A 25 -5.02 -5.87 4.91
N MET A 26 -4.40 -5.26 3.90
CA MET A 26 -4.39 -3.82 3.69
C MET A 26 -5.80 -3.27 3.51
N TYR A 27 -6.57 -3.86 2.60
CA TYR A 27 -7.92 -3.40 2.28
C TYR A 27 -8.88 -3.50 3.47
N GLY A 28 -8.69 -4.49 4.35
CA GLY A 28 -9.42 -4.57 5.63
C GLY A 28 -9.17 -3.38 6.56
N MET A 29 -8.08 -2.63 6.37
CA MET A 29 -7.73 -1.43 7.13
C MET A 29 -8.24 -0.13 6.49
N GLN A 30 -8.97 -0.17 5.37
CA GLN A 30 -9.34 1.01 4.58
C GLN A 30 -10.08 2.11 5.36
N GLY A 31 -10.83 1.76 6.42
CA GLY A 31 -11.52 2.76 7.26
C GLY A 31 -10.74 3.21 8.50
N MET A 32 -9.53 2.68 8.72
CA MET A 32 -8.72 2.97 9.91
C MET A 32 -7.93 4.27 9.74
N CYS A 33 -7.66 4.95 10.85
CA CYS A 33 -6.96 6.22 10.87
C CYS A 33 -5.58 6.08 11.53
N SER A 34 -4.55 6.70 10.96
CA SER A 34 -3.16 6.63 11.43
C SER A 34 -2.90 7.39 12.74
N GLU A 35 -3.84 8.20 13.22
CA GLU A 35 -3.72 8.89 14.52
C GLU A 35 -3.66 7.91 15.70
N TYR A 36 -4.19 6.70 15.53
CA TYR A 36 -4.16 5.66 16.55
C TYR A 36 -2.87 4.83 16.47
N ASP A 37 -2.15 4.74 17.59
CA ASP A 37 -0.89 3.99 17.72
C ASP A 37 -1.04 2.54 17.24
N GLU A 38 -2.14 1.86 17.57
CA GLU A 38 -2.34 0.48 17.16
C GLU A 38 -2.46 0.31 15.64
N VAL A 39 -3.07 1.29 14.96
CA VAL A 39 -3.17 1.28 13.50
C VAL A 39 -1.78 1.45 12.90
N ARG A 40 -0.93 2.33 13.48
CA ARG A 40 0.45 2.50 13.01
C ARG A 40 1.30 1.24 13.20
N VAL A 41 1.17 0.58 14.35
CA VAL A 41 1.85 -0.70 14.59
C VAL A 41 1.39 -1.74 13.56
N MET A 42 0.10 -1.82 13.27
CA MET A 42 -0.42 -2.71 12.24
C MET A 42 0.15 -2.37 10.86
N VAL A 43 0.11 -1.10 10.44
CA VAL A 43 0.68 -0.63 9.17
C VAL A 43 2.15 -1.05 9.07
N ARG A 44 2.96 -0.82 10.11
CA ARG A 44 4.38 -1.24 10.12
C ARG A 44 4.56 -2.73 9.85
N VAL A 45 3.77 -3.58 10.51
CA VAL A 45 3.84 -5.03 10.34
C VAL A 45 3.43 -5.43 8.92
N VAL A 46 2.33 -4.87 8.41
CA VAL A 46 1.86 -5.14 7.05
C VAL A 46 2.86 -4.66 6.00
N THR A 47 3.47 -3.48 6.17
CA THR A 47 4.55 -2.97 5.33
C THR A 47 5.71 -3.95 5.25
N SER A 48 6.17 -4.45 6.41
CA SER A 48 7.27 -5.42 6.45
C SER A 48 6.93 -6.69 5.68
N LYS A 49 5.72 -7.23 5.84
CA LYS A 49 5.28 -8.44 5.11
C LYS A 49 5.10 -8.17 3.62
N MET A 50 4.59 -7.01 3.23
CA MET A 50 4.44 -6.60 1.83
C MET A 50 5.79 -6.43 1.14
N MET A 51 6.78 -5.83 1.82
CA MET A 51 8.15 -5.71 1.29
C MET A 51 8.79 -7.08 1.10
N ALA A 52 8.59 -7.99 2.05
CA ALA A 52 9.09 -9.36 1.99
C ALA A 52 8.39 -10.25 0.93
N CYS A 53 7.22 -9.84 0.41
CA CYS A 53 6.54 -10.55 -0.66
C CYS A 53 7.28 -10.34 -1.99
N THR A 54 7.95 -11.36 -2.50
CA THR A 54 8.72 -11.30 -3.76
C THR A 54 7.86 -11.40 -5.01
N ASP A 55 6.64 -11.92 -4.87
CA ASP A 55 5.70 -12.06 -5.97
C ASP A 55 5.21 -10.68 -6.45
N ALA A 56 5.02 -10.54 -7.76
CA ALA A 56 4.53 -9.32 -8.36
C ALA A 56 3.05 -9.09 -8.02
N PHE A 57 2.72 -7.85 -7.67
CA PHE A 57 1.33 -7.42 -7.46
C PHE A 57 0.71 -7.05 -8.80
N THR A 58 -0.56 -7.39 -8.98
CA THR A 58 -1.33 -6.90 -10.13
C THR A 58 -1.73 -5.44 -9.93
N HIS A 59 -2.04 -4.75 -11.03
CA HIS A 59 -2.50 -3.36 -10.98
C HIS A 59 -3.73 -3.18 -10.08
N THR A 60 -4.70 -4.11 -10.11
CA THR A 60 -5.89 -4.07 -9.24
C THR A 60 -5.55 -4.27 -7.77
N GLN A 61 -4.59 -5.15 -7.46
CA GLN A 61 -4.15 -5.40 -6.08
C GLN A 61 -3.47 -4.16 -5.50
N LEU A 62 -2.62 -3.51 -6.28
CA LEU A 62 -2.00 -2.23 -5.90
C LEU A 62 -3.04 -1.13 -5.69
N ALA A 63 -4.04 -1.05 -6.56
CA ALA A 63 -5.12 -0.07 -6.42
C ALA A 63 -5.91 -0.26 -5.11
N MET A 64 -6.27 -1.49 -4.77
CA MET A 64 -6.92 -1.80 -3.49
C MET A 64 -6.04 -1.45 -2.28
N CYS A 65 -4.75 -1.75 -2.37
CA CYS A 65 -3.81 -1.42 -1.31
C CYS A 65 -3.64 0.09 -1.12
N MET A 66 -3.51 0.86 -2.20
CA MET A 66 -3.42 2.32 -2.11
C MET A 66 -4.73 2.93 -1.63
N PHE A 67 -5.87 2.41 -2.09
CA PHE A 67 -7.16 2.85 -1.60
C PHE A 67 -7.28 2.68 -0.08
N ALA A 68 -6.67 1.64 0.50
CA ALA A 68 -6.68 1.47 1.95
C ALA A 68 -5.99 2.61 2.72
N LEU A 69 -5.17 3.42 2.06
CA LEU A 69 -4.46 4.56 2.64
C LEU A 69 -5.28 5.86 2.64
N HIS A 70 -6.48 5.88 2.04
CA HIS A 70 -7.26 7.12 1.85
C HIS A 70 -7.66 7.84 3.15
N ASN A 71 -7.69 7.13 4.28
CA ASN A 71 -8.00 7.69 5.60
C ASN A 71 -6.75 7.80 6.51
N MET A 72 -5.55 7.68 5.93
CA MET A 72 -4.27 7.77 6.62
C MET A 72 -3.54 9.08 6.29
N SER A 73 -2.78 9.59 7.26
CA SER A 73 -1.99 10.81 7.12
C SER A 73 -0.51 10.49 6.87
N ASN A 74 0.14 11.30 6.02
CA ASN A 74 1.57 11.20 5.74
C ASN A 74 2.46 11.77 6.86
N THR A 75 1.89 12.21 7.98
CA THR A 75 2.61 12.74 9.14
C THR A 75 3.44 11.66 9.85
N HIS A 76 3.04 10.40 9.75
CA HIS A 76 3.66 9.29 10.45
C HIS A 76 4.62 8.49 9.57
N THR A 77 5.75 8.10 10.15
CA THR A 77 6.82 7.35 9.48
C THR A 77 6.33 6.02 8.91
N GLU A 78 5.42 5.33 9.60
CA GLU A 78 4.86 4.05 9.17
C GLU A 78 4.08 4.18 7.87
N VAL A 79 3.31 5.27 7.72
CA VAL A 79 2.55 5.56 6.50
C VAL A 79 3.50 5.99 5.37
N LYS A 80 4.53 6.77 5.67
CA LYS A 80 5.57 7.11 4.69
C LYS A 80 6.28 5.87 4.14
N GLN A 81 6.65 4.94 5.03
CA GLN A 81 7.31 3.69 4.65
C GLN A 81 6.45 2.83 3.72
N ILE A 82 5.14 2.73 3.98
CA ILE A 82 4.27 1.93 3.12
C ILE A 82 4.07 2.59 1.75
N VAL A 83 3.93 3.92 1.70
CA VAL A 83 3.82 4.68 0.45
C VAL A 83 5.09 4.55 -0.38
N MET A 84 6.27 4.67 0.24
CA MET A 84 7.54 4.48 -0.45
C MET A 84 7.66 3.05 -1.00
N GLY A 85 7.35 2.05 -0.17
CA GLY A 85 7.37 0.66 -0.59
C GLY A 85 6.36 0.33 -1.70
N MET A 86 5.23 1.05 -1.78
CA MET A 86 4.31 0.93 -2.90
C MET A 86 4.94 1.37 -4.22
N ALA A 87 5.82 2.37 -4.22
CA ALA A 87 6.48 2.83 -5.44
C ALA A 87 7.30 1.71 -6.07
N ASP A 88 8.03 0.96 -5.24
CA ASP A 88 8.80 -0.22 -5.67
C ASP A 88 7.88 -1.30 -6.25
N LYS A 89 6.74 -1.58 -5.60
CA LYS A 89 5.78 -2.59 -6.09
C LYS A 89 5.08 -2.17 -7.38
N VAL A 90 4.77 -0.88 -7.56
CA VAL A 90 4.23 -0.33 -8.82
C VAL A 90 5.23 -0.51 -9.96
N MET A 91 6.51 -0.23 -9.72
CA MET A 91 7.55 -0.41 -10.74
C MET A 91 7.75 -1.89 -11.11
N ALA A 92 7.56 -2.80 -10.15
CA ALA A 92 7.65 -4.24 -10.35
C ALA A 92 6.36 -4.88 -10.94
N CYS A 93 5.22 -4.18 -10.90
CA CYS A 93 3.99 -4.63 -11.56
C CYS A 93 4.28 -4.86 -13.04
N MET A 94 3.82 -5.98 -13.60
CA MET A 94 4.02 -6.29 -15.02
C MET A 94 2.86 -5.77 -15.87
N ASP A 95 1.64 -5.86 -15.36
CA ASP A 95 0.41 -5.43 -16.04
C ASP A 95 0.42 -3.94 -16.41
N ALA A 96 -0.33 -3.61 -17.46
CA ALA A 96 -0.71 -2.23 -17.74
C ALA A 96 -1.66 -1.73 -16.65
N ILE A 97 -1.60 -0.43 -16.36
CA ILE A 97 -2.48 0.16 -15.35
C ILE A 97 -3.77 0.58 -16.06
N SER A 98 -4.89 -0.02 -15.67
CA SER A 98 -6.20 0.41 -16.17
C SER A 98 -6.58 1.80 -15.64
N MET A 99 -7.38 2.55 -16.39
CA MET A 99 -7.86 3.88 -15.94
C MET A 99 -8.63 3.80 -14.62
N SER A 100 -9.41 2.73 -14.42
CA SER A 100 -10.13 2.48 -13.16
C SER A 100 -9.20 2.27 -11.98
N SER A 101 -8.13 1.50 -12.16
CA SER A 101 -7.14 1.25 -11.13
C SER A 101 -6.34 2.50 -10.81
N LEU A 102 -5.96 3.27 -11.83
CA LEU A 102 -5.27 4.55 -11.65
C LEU A 102 -6.14 5.54 -10.85
N ASN A 103 -7.43 5.65 -11.17
CA ASN A 103 -8.36 6.50 -10.41
C ASN A 103 -8.42 6.09 -8.93
N MET A 104 -8.50 4.79 -8.66
CA MET A 104 -8.55 4.25 -7.30
C MET A 104 -7.21 4.45 -6.55
N MET A 105 -6.08 4.30 -7.23
CA MET A 105 -4.75 4.56 -6.70
C MET A 105 -4.59 6.02 -6.29
N VAL A 106 -4.92 6.95 -7.20
CA VAL A 106 -4.80 8.40 -6.94
C VAL A 106 -5.78 8.85 -5.86
N TYR A 107 -7.00 8.31 -5.85
CA TYR A 107 -7.96 8.55 -4.77
C TYR A 107 -7.44 8.07 -3.41
N GLY A 108 -6.73 6.95 -3.37
CA GLY A 108 -6.07 6.44 -2.16
C GLY A 108 -5.02 7.39 -1.57
N LEU A 109 -4.45 8.27 -2.38
CA LEU A 109 -3.49 9.30 -1.95
C LEU A 109 -4.16 10.63 -1.60
N GLN A 110 -5.49 10.71 -1.68
CA GLN A 110 -6.21 11.94 -1.37
C GLN A 110 -5.97 12.36 0.08
N GLY A 111 -5.61 13.63 0.28
CA GLY A 111 -5.33 14.17 1.62
C GLY A 111 -3.93 13.82 2.14
N MET A 112 -3.17 12.97 1.44
CA MET A 112 -1.73 12.84 1.68
C MET A 112 -1.05 14.06 1.07
N GLY A 113 -0.58 14.98 1.93
CA GLY A 113 0.10 16.19 1.46
C GLY A 113 1.33 15.92 0.60
N GLU A 114 1.92 16.98 0.07
CA GLU A 114 3.16 16.88 -0.70
C GLU A 114 4.30 16.35 0.19
N SER A 115 4.82 15.18 -0.18
CA SER A 115 5.91 14.51 0.52
C SER A 115 6.74 13.73 -0.50
N GLU A 116 8.01 13.51 -0.19
CA GLU A 116 8.94 12.81 -1.08
C GLU A 116 8.42 11.42 -1.46
N GLU A 117 7.79 10.72 -0.50
CA GLU A 117 7.23 9.39 -0.69
C GLU A 117 6.05 9.40 -1.67
N VAL A 118 5.13 10.37 -1.54
CA VAL A 118 3.99 10.52 -2.45
C VAL A 118 4.48 10.93 -3.84
N CYS A 119 5.45 11.83 -3.94
CA CYS A 119 6.07 12.22 -5.21
C CYS A 119 6.77 11.03 -5.89
N ALA A 120 7.50 10.21 -5.13
CA ALA A 120 8.14 9.01 -5.63
C ALA A 120 7.11 8.01 -6.18
N LEU A 121 6.01 7.81 -5.46
CA LEU A 121 4.91 6.93 -5.89
C LEU A 121 4.23 7.43 -7.16
N LEU A 122 3.90 8.72 -7.23
CA LEU A 122 3.32 9.34 -8.43
C LEU A 122 4.30 9.26 -9.61
N GLY A 123 5.59 9.47 -9.39
CA GLY A 123 6.62 9.30 -10.41
C GLY A 123 6.73 7.86 -10.92
N ALA A 124 6.60 6.88 -10.04
CA ALA A 124 6.54 5.46 -10.41
C ALA A 124 5.29 5.15 -11.25
N LEU A 125 4.12 5.67 -10.85
CA LEU A 125 2.87 5.53 -11.61
C LEU A 125 2.98 6.15 -13.00
N MET A 126 3.50 7.38 -13.13
CA MET A 126 3.70 8.04 -14.43
C MET A 126 4.60 7.20 -15.33
N LYS A 127 5.76 6.78 -14.84
CA LYS A 127 6.68 5.92 -15.61
C LYS A 127 6.03 4.60 -16.04
N LYS A 128 5.18 4.03 -15.19
CA LYS A 128 4.49 2.76 -15.49
C LYS A 128 3.38 2.95 -16.53
N VAL A 129 2.62 4.04 -16.44
CA VAL A 129 1.60 4.42 -17.43
C VAL A 129 2.23 4.74 -18.79
N GLU A 130 3.34 5.47 -18.82
CA GLU A 130 4.07 5.80 -20.07
C GLU A 130 4.63 4.55 -20.76
N LYS A 131 5.14 3.58 -19.98
CA LYS A 131 5.71 2.33 -20.52
C LYS A 131 4.67 1.29 -20.91
N GLY A 132 3.58 1.18 -20.14
CA GLY A 132 2.58 0.13 -20.30
C GLY A 132 1.35 0.54 -21.11
N GLY A 133 1.15 1.84 -21.34
CA GLY A 133 -0.13 2.36 -21.83
C GLY A 133 -1.22 2.33 -20.77
N LEU A 134 -2.32 3.04 -21.04
CA LEU A 134 -3.58 2.91 -20.30
C LEU A 134 -4.46 1.93 -21.08
N GLU A 135 -4.85 0.83 -20.44
CA GLU A 135 -5.91 -0.06 -20.93
C GLU A 135 -7.29 0.37 -20.42
#